data_AF-A0A258NVU8-F1
#
_entry.id   AF-A0A258NVU8-F1
#
_cell.length_a   1.000
_cell.length_b   1.000
_cell.length_c   1.000
_cell.angle_alpha   90.00
_cell.angle_beta   90.00
_cell.angle_gamma   90.00
#
_symmetry.space_group_name_H-M   'P 1'
#
loop_
_entity.id
_entity.type
_entity.pdbx_description
1 polymer ?
#
loop_
_entity_poly.entity_id
_entity_poly.type
_entity_poly.pdbx_seq_one_letter_code
_entity_poly.pdbx_strand_id
1 'polypeptide(L)'
;MALATLVAALAPAVHALDISNADFYRCVQGDCRNGQGTVHDMYQNQMLEGVWQNSKTIPGQRYLVSHPLTKGKKYEQFYGADGLMDRGSQIRGFGAMNIVPVFTGSFGRLDHAFMRARLAVPYEGVYALGNGIEFRGRFDYMPAKGMEAGRITMGHIIFYGDKVDLEDNSKETGLFVSNSAVVGGGVVMFMPARPDYMALLQQQYHRDLQIAVGDFKQQESEKAWRTAFAILGQVALTMAGSSGGGGGSSGNRFAMDLVSGLMKSATAPEGSAGTSANTDPSTRLIQLVTGAALGKVTGDSGLSNSLAQAVATGIEKSNAAGK
;
A
#
# COMPACT_ATOMS: atom_id res chain seq x y z
N MET A 1 2.91 51.49 6.00
CA MET A 1 4.13 50.83 5.48
C MET A 1 4.24 49.46 6.12
N ALA A 2 4.28 48.44 5.28
CA ALA A 2 4.19 47.03 5.62
C ALA A 2 5.48 46.50 6.25
N LEU A 3 5.39 45.37 6.97
CA LEU A 3 6.31 44.25 6.78
C LEU A 3 5.61 42.97 7.27
N ALA A 4 5.18 42.12 6.33
CA ALA A 4 4.65 40.79 6.61
C ALA A 4 5.76 39.78 6.30
N THR A 5 6.24 39.09 7.33
CA THR A 5 7.26 38.06 7.24
C THR A 5 6.62 36.74 6.83
N LEU A 6 6.89 36.27 5.61
CA LEU A 6 6.57 34.91 5.18
C LEU A 6 7.49 33.92 5.92
N VAL A 7 6.92 33.06 6.75
CA VAL A 7 7.60 31.82 7.19
C VAL A 7 7.34 30.77 6.12
N ALA A 8 8.38 30.42 5.36
CA ALA A 8 8.34 29.27 4.47
C ALA A 8 8.25 28.01 5.32
N ALA A 9 7.11 27.32 5.29
CA ALA A 9 7.00 26.00 5.86
C ALA A 9 7.97 25.07 5.11
N LEU A 10 8.97 24.55 5.82
CA LEU A 10 9.81 23.46 5.34
C LEU A 10 8.89 22.23 5.20
N ALA A 11 8.42 21.99 3.98
CA ALA A 11 7.86 20.70 3.62
C ALA A 11 8.93 19.63 3.95
N PRO A 12 8.54 18.46 4.51
CA PRO A 12 9.48 17.37 4.71
C PRO A 12 10.18 17.12 3.37
N ALA A 13 11.51 17.21 3.38
CA ALA A 13 12.30 17.06 2.16
C ALA A 13 11.91 15.74 1.51
N VAL A 14 11.33 15.87 0.34
CA VAL A 14 10.75 14.78 -0.42
C VAL A 14 11.95 14.12 -1.10
N HIS A 15 12.41 12.99 -0.55
CA HIS A 15 13.70 12.42 -0.94
C HIS A 15 13.55 11.60 -2.22
N ALA A 16 13.95 12.20 -3.34
CA ALA A 16 14.39 11.49 -4.54
C ALA A 16 15.28 10.27 -4.20
N LEU A 17 15.30 9.21 -5.04
CA LEU A 17 16.04 7.97 -4.75
C LEU A 17 17.49 8.34 -4.46
N ASP A 18 17.90 8.14 -3.21
CA ASP A 18 19.17 8.62 -2.69
C ASP A 18 20.19 7.48 -2.71
N ILE A 19 21.16 7.62 -3.60
CA ILE A 19 22.22 6.64 -3.81
C ILE A 19 23.45 6.91 -2.94
N SER A 20 23.36 7.82 -1.96
CA SER A 20 24.49 8.13 -1.07
C SER A 20 24.85 7.00 -0.11
N ASN A 21 23.95 6.02 0.10
CA ASN A 21 24.24 4.87 0.95
C ASN A 21 25.15 3.86 0.24
N ALA A 22 26.43 3.87 0.65
CA ALA A 22 27.46 2.99 0.10
C ALA A 22 27.25 1.49 0.36
N ASP A 23 26.38 1.12 1.31
CA ASP A 23 26.02 -0.29 1.58
C ASP A 23 25.05 -0.85 0.55
N PHE A 24 24.35 0.01 -0.19
CA PHE A 24 23.38 -0.39 -1.22
C PHE A 24 23.79 0.05 -2.62
N TYR A 25 24.53 1.14 -2.76
CA TYR A 25 24.84 1.75 -4.04
C TYR A 25 26.33 1.99 -4.22
N ARG A 26 26.83 1.71 -5.43
CA ARG A 26 28.21 2.00 -5.82
C ARG A 26 28.23 2.72 -7.16
N CYS A 27 28.82 3.91 -7.21
CA CYS A 27 29.10 4.56 -8.48
C CYS A 27 30.18 3.77 -9.23
N VAL A 28 29.89 3.32 -10.45
CA VAL A 28 30.83 2.52 -11.26
C VAL A 28 31.44 3.33 -12.40
N GLN A 29 30.76 4.37 -12.88
CA GLN A 29 31.19 5.16 -14.03
C GLN A 29 30.55 6.56 -14.00
N GLY A 30 31.30 7.57 -14.45
CA GLY A 30 30.80 8.95 -14.58
C GLY A 30 30.70 9.69 -13.23
N ASP A 31 29.84 10.73 -13.20
CA ASP A 31 29.56 11.50 -11.99
C ASP A 31 28.17 11.15 -11.45
N CYS A 32 28.14 10.19 -10.52
CA CYS A 32 26.89 9.80 -9.85
C CYS A 32 26.44 10.79 -8.76
N ARG A 33 27.20 11.86 -8.48
CA ARG A 33 26.80 12.86 -7.49
C ARG A 33 26.08 14.03 -8.16
N ASN A 34 26.63 14.59 -9.22
CA ASN A 34 26.10 15.80 -9.87
C ASN A 34 26.24 15.79 -11.41
N GLY A 35 26.05 14.64 -12.05
CA GLY A 35 26.15 14.54 -13.50
C GLY A 35 25.59 13.25 -14.06
N GLN A 36 26.01 12.91 -15.28
CA GLN A 36 25.70 11.62 -15.90
C GLN A 36 26.60 10.54 -15.28
N GLY A 37 25.99 9.45 -14.81
CA GLY A 37 26.71 8.34 -14.21
C GLY A 37 25.93 7.04 -14.18
N THR A 38 26.66 5.96 -13.93
CA THR A 38 26.13 4.61 -13.78
C THR A 38 26.38 4.12 -12.36
N VAL A 39 25.32 3.63 -11.72
CA VAL A 39 25.29 3.19 -10.33
C VAL A 39 24.95 1.71 -10.30
N HIS A 40 25.68 0.95 -9.52
CA HIS A 40 25.35 -0.44 -9.19
C HIS A 40 24.52 -0.46 -7.91
N ASP A 41 23.26 -0.86 -8.01
CA ASP A 41 22.43 -1.27 -6.88
C ASP A 41 22.87 -2.68 -6.49
N MET A 42 23.58 -2.79 -5.37
CA MET A 42 24.14 -4.04 -4.86
C MET A 42 23.06 -4.94 -4.25
N TYR A 43 21.93 -4.38 -3.80
CA TYR A 43 20.84 -5.14 -3.20
C TYR A 43 20.04 -5.88 -4.28
N GLN A 44 19.72 -5.20 -5.38
CA GLN A 44 18.99 -5.78 -6.50
C GLN A 44 19.91 -6.33 -7.59
N ASN A 45 21.22 -6.12 -7.47
CA ASN A 45 22.25 -6.42 -8.46
C ASN A 45 21.97 -5.79 -9.85
N GLN A 46 21.50 -4.55 -9.87
CA GLN A 46 21.09 -3.83 -11.07
C GLN A 46 22.02 -2.65 -11.37
N MET A 47 22.16 -2.30 -12.64
CA MET A 47 22.90 -1.12 -13.07
C MET A 47 21.90 -0.04 -13.47
N LEU A 48 21.97 1.13 -12.85
CA LEU A 48 21.14 2.30 -13.10
C LEU A 48 22.00 3.38 -13.77
N GLU A 49 21.66 3.73 -15.00
CA GLU A 49 22.33 4.75 -15.80
C GLU A 49 21.41 5.98 -15.94
N GLY A 50 21.91 7.17 -15.60
CA GLY A 50 21.14 8.40 -15.72
C GLY A 50 21.87 9.64 -15.22
N VAL A 51 21.13 10.75 -15.13
CA VAL A 51 21.63 12.03 -14.59
C VAL A 51 21.29 12.13 -13.11
N TRP A 52 22.24 12.55 -12.29
CA TRP A 52 22.12 12.61 -10.84
C TRP A 52 22.28 14.05 -10.34
N GLN A 53 21.56 14.40 -9.28
CA GLN A 53 21.71 15.68 -8.60
C GLN A 53 21.79 15.45 -7.09
N ASN A 54 22.92 15.83 -6.48
CA ASN A 54 23.23 15.55 -5.08
C ASN A 54 23.05 14.07 -4.70
N SER A 55 23.53 13.16 -5.55
CA SER A 55 23.37 11.70 -5.37
C SER A 55 21.90 11.27 -5.33
N LYS A 56 21.01 12.01 -5.98
CA LYS A 56 19.60 11.67 -6.07
C LYS A 56 19.10 11.63 -7.50
N THR A 57 18.03 10.86 -7.72
CA THR A 57 17.29 10.91 -8.97
C THR A 57 16.63 12.29 -9.18
N ILE A 58 16.44 12.67 -10.44
CA ILE A 58 15.79 13.90 -10.85
C ILE A 58 14.36 13.53 -11.27
N PRO A 59 13.33 14.17 -10.68
CA PRO A 59 11.94 13.82 -10.98
C PRO A 59 11.62 13.95 -12.47
N GLY A 60 10.95 12.94 -13.03
CA GLY A 60 10.59 12.87 -14.45
C GLY A 60 11.76 12.57 -15.40
N GLN A 61 13.00 12.53 -14.91
CA GLN A 61 14.16 12.14 -15.71
C GLN A 61 14.14 10.64 -16.00
N ARG A 62 14.64 10.28 -17.18
CA ARG A 62 14.75 8.89 -17.62
C ARG A 62 16.02 8.24 -17.06
N TYR A 63 15.85 7.07 -16.47
CA TYR A 63 16.93 6.19 -16.04
C TYR A 63 16.86 4.88 -16.82
N LEU A 64 18.00 4.36 -17.23
CA LEU A 64 18.12 3.06 -17.87
C LEU A 64 18.62 2.04 -16.85
N VAL A 65 17.81 1.03 -16.60
CA VAL A 65 18.11 -0.05 -15.68
C VAL A 65 18.43 -1.31 -16.46
N SER A 66 19.49 -2.00 -16.07
CA SER A 66 19.85 -3.30 -16.64
C SER A 66 20.21 -4.28 -15.55
N HIS A 67 20.04 -5.55 -15.84
CA HIS A 67 20.40 -6.63 -14.92
C HIS A 67 21.25 -7.66 -15.67
N PRO A 68 22.30 -8.24 -15.06
CA PRO A 68 23.15 -9.23 -15.73
C PRO A 68 22.38 -10.40 -16.36
N LEU A 69 21.28 -10.83 -15.72
CA LEU A 69 20.44 -11.95 -16.21
C LEU A 69 19.49 -11.57 -17.35
N THR A 70 19.28 -10.29 -17.66
CA THR A 70 18.36 -9.87 -18.74
C THR A 70 19.03 -9.84 -20.12
N LYS A 71 20.22 -10.43 -20.26
CA LYS A 71 20.96 -10.57 -21.52
C LYS A 71 21.13 -9.24 -22.28
N GLY A 72 21.48 -8.18 -21.55
CA GLY A 72 21.72 -6.86 -22.12
C GLY A 72 20.47 -6.01 -22.39
N LYS A 73 19.26 -6.50 -22.06
CA LYS A 73 18.06 -5.67 -22.09
C LYS A 73 18.19 -4.50 -21.11
N LYS A 74 17.80 -3.31 -21.56
CA LYS A 74 17.66 -2.11 -20.76
C LYS A 74 16.18 -1.78 -20.57
N TYR A 75 15.85 -1.27 -19.39
CA TYR A 75 14.51 -0.99 -18.92
C TYR A 75 14.44 0.47 -18.51
N GLU A 76 13.44 1.20 -19.00
CA GLU A 76 13.30 2.61 -18.65
C GLU A 76 12.58 2.78 -17.32
N GLN A 77 13.07 3.66 -16.47
CA GLN A 77 12.43 4.02 -15.20
C GLN A 77 12.37 5.54 -15.06
N PHE A 78 11.28 6.01 -14.47
CA PHE A 78 11.03 7.42 -14.20
C PHE A 78 10.61 7.55 -12.74
N TYR A 79 11.25 8.46 -12.03
CA TYR A 79 11.04 8.67 -10.60
C TYR A 79 10.27 9.96 -10.35
N GLY A 80 9.45 9.97 -9.31
CA GLY A 80 8.75 11.14 -8.83
C GLY A 80 9.62 12.02 -7.94
N ALA A 81 9.05 13.14 -7.48
CA ALA A 81 9.70 14.02 -6.51
C ALA A 81 10.07 13.27 -5.22
N ASP A 82 9.26 12.28 -4.84
CA ASP A 82 9.41 11.43 -3.66
C ASP A 82 10.42 10.30 -3.82
N GLY A 83 11.15 10.25 -4.94
CA GLY A 83 12.17 9.23 -5.18
C GLY A 83 11.65 7.84 -5.38
N LEU A 84 10.33 7.70 -5.34
CA LEU A 84 9.64 6.49 -5.66
C LEU A 84 9.38 6.48 -7.17
N MET A 85 9.30 5.30 -7.75
CA MET A 85 9.09 5.17 -9.19
C MET A 85 7.66 5.62 -9.55
N ASP A 86 7.51 6.44 -10.57
CA ASP A 86 6.21 6.90 -11.11
C ASP A 86 5.73 6.00 -12.23
N ARG A 87 6.65 5.65 -13.16
CA ARG A 87 6.35 4.82 -14.32
C ARG A 87 7.62 4.17 -14.88
N GLY A 88 7.43 3.20 -15.76
CA GLY A 88 8.49 2.47 -16.43
C GLY A 88 8.47 1.00 -16.07
N SER A 89 9.63 0.36 -16.13
CA SER A 89 9.81 -1.08 -15.98
C SER A 89 10.55 -1.42 -14.68
N GLN A 90 9.86 -2.04 -13.73
CA GLN A 90 10.45 -2.65 -12.54
C GLN A 90 10.85 -4.09 -12.83
N ILE A 91 12.14 -4.37 -12.74
CA ILE A 91 12.62 -5.75 -12.65
C ILE A 91 12.21 -6.29 -11.28
N ARG A 92 11.47 -7.39 -11.26
CA ARG A 92 11.08 -8.09 -10.03
C ARG A 92 12.06 -9.23 -9.81
N GLY A 93 12.40 -9.48 -8.54
CA GLY A 93 13.50 -10.34 -8.13
C GLY A 93 13.42 -11.77 -8.68
N PHE A 94 14.53 -12.48 -8.54
CA PHE A 94 14.82 -13.70 -9.29
C PHE A 94 13.96 -14.88 -8.82
N GLY A 95 13.32 -15.54 -9.78
CA GLY A 95 12.79 -16.90 -9.56
C GLY A 95 13.94 -17.92 -9.65
N ALA A 96 13.70 -19.13 -9.16
CA ALA A 96 14.65 -20.25 -9.20
C ALA A 96 15.06 -20.72 -10.63
N MET A 97 14.63 -20.04 -11.69
CA MET A 97 14.67 -20.55 -13.08
C MET A 97 15.32 -19.62 -14.11
N ASN A 98 16.17 -18.65 -13.72
CA ASN A 98 16.75 -17.63 -14.63
C ASN A 98 15.72 -16.78 -15.38
N ILE A 99 14.46 -16.81 -14.93
CA ILE A 99 13.40 -15.98 -15.46
C ILE A 99 13.40 -14.68 -14.66
N VAL A 100 13.37 -13.56 -15.38
CA VAL A 100 13.37 -12.22 -14.79
C VAL A 100 12.00 -11.59 -15.08
N PRO A 101 11.05 -11.66 -14.12
CA PRO A 101 9.77 -11.01 -14.30
C PRO A 101 9.94 -9.50 -14.31
N VAL A 102 9.12 -8.83 -15.11
CA VAL A 102 9.15 -7.37 -15.25
C VAL A 102 7.74 -6.84 -15.19
N PHE A 103 7.50 -5.89 -14.29
CA PHE A 103 6.31 -5.05 -14.37
C PHE A 103 6.65 -3.81 -15.21
N THR A 104 5.85 -3.50 -16.22
CA THR A 104 5.96 -2.28 -17.02
C THR A 104 4.67 -1.51 -16.98
N GLY A 105 4.69 -0.28 -16.48
CA GLY A 105 3.48 0.51 -16.32
C GLY A 105 3.65 1.74 -15.43
N SER A 106 2.59 2.10 -14.74
CA SER A 106 2.53 3.19 -13.76
C SER A 106 2.48 2.66 -12.33
N PHE A 107 2.90 3.51 -11.40
CA PHE A 107 2.98 3.20 -9.99
C PHE A 107 2.15 4.18 -9.17
N GLY A 108 1.28 3.63 -8.34
CA GLY A 108 0.51 4.36 -7.35
C GLY A 108 1.34 4.63 -6.09
N ARG A 109 0.80 5.45 -5.20
CA ARG A 109 1.37 5.69 -3.87
C ARG A 109 0.47 5.12 -2.80
N LEU A 110 1.09 4.42 -1.87
CA LEU A 110 0.40 3.77 -0.77
C LEU A 110 1.18 3.96 0.52
N ASP A 111 0.50 4.43 1.56
CA ASP A 111 1.06 4.47 2.91
C ASP A 111 0.90 3.08 3.57
N HIS A 112 2.02 2.43 3.84
CA HIS A 112 2.05 1.07 4.37
C HIS A 112 1.79 1.07 5.88
N ALA A 113 0.58 0.68 6.26
CA ALA A 113 0.09 0.72 7.64
C ALA A 113 1.03 0.06 8.67
N PHE A 114 1.73 -1.01 8.28
CA PHE A 114 2.62 -1.78 9.18
C PHE A 114 4.09 -1.36 9.17
N MET A 115 4.49 -0.47 8.25
CA MET A 115 5.89 -0.04 8.07
C MET A 115 6.08 1.46 8.32
N ARG A 116 4.99 2.23 8.38
CA ARG A 116 5.01 3.71 8.41
C ARG A 116 5.85 4.30 7.29
N ALA A 117 5.81 3.65 6.12
CA ALA A 117 6.56 4.03 4.93
C ALA A 117 5.59 4.21 3.77
N ARG A 118 5.87 5.20 2.92
CA ARG A 118 5.17 5.40 1.65
C ARG A 118 5.86 4.59 0.57
N LEU A 119 5.10 3.83 -0.20
CA LEU A 119 5.60 2.91 -1.21
C LEU A 119 5.11 3.29 -2.60
N ALA A 120 5.94 3.03 -3.62
CA ALA A 120 5.50 2.90 -5.01
C ALA A 120 5.02 1.48 -5.23
N VAL A 121 3.75 1.33 -5.57
CA VAL A 121 3.14 0.02 -5.87
C VAL A 121 2.65 0.00 -7.32
N PRO A 122 2.75 -1.13 -8.04
CA PRO A 122 2.15 -1.26 -9.36
C PRO A 122 0.69 -0.79 -9.35
N TYR A 123 0.29 0.01 -10.34
CA TYR A 123 -1.08 0.53 -10.44
C TYR A 123 -1.76 0.11 -11.73
N GLU A 124 -1.13 0.34 -12.88
CA GLU A 124 -1.67 -0.06 -14.17
C GLU A 124 -0.53 -0.39 -15.12
N GLY A 125 -0.61 -1.53 -15.81
CA GLY A 125 0.43 -1.95 -16.74
C GLY A 125 0.40 -3.43 -17.08
N VAL A 126 1.58 -3.96 -17.39
CA VAL A 126 1.81 -5.36 -17.76
C VAL A 126 2.83 -5.96 -16.82
N TYR A 127 2.46 -7.05 -16.15
CA TYR A 127 3.40 -7.89 -15.43
C TYR A 127 3.74 -9.13 -16.27
N ALA A 128 4.91 -9.12 -16.88
CA ALA A 128 5.43 -10.24 -17.66
C ALA A 128 6.21 -11.18 -16.74
N LEU A 129 5.79 -12.44 -16.65
CA LEU A 129 6.50 -13.45 -15.86
C LEU A 129 7.83 -13.86 -16.50
N GLY A 130 7.98 -13.67 -17.82
CA GLY A 130 9.18 -14.01 -18.58
C GLY A 130 9.17 -15.42 -19.18
N ASN A 131 8.10 -16.18 -18.99
CA ASN A 131 7.83 -17.51 -19.55
C ASN A 131 6.67 -17.49 -20.56
N GLY A 132 6.42 -16.36 -21.23
CA GLY A 132 5.27 -16.22 -22.13
C GLY A 132 3.95 -15.84 -21.45
N ILE A 133 3.86 -15.85 -20.12
CA ILE A 133 2.66 -15.41 -19.40
C ILE A 133 2.75 -13.93 -19.02
N GLU A 134 1.69 -13.17 -19.30
CA GLU A 134 1.55 -11.76 -18.96
C GLU A 134 0.23 -11.48 -18.23
N PHE A 135 0.27 -10.57 -17.25
CA PHE A 135 -0.92 -10.02 -16.60
C PHE A 135 -1.06 -8.55 -16.99
N ARG A 136 -2.09 -8.22 -17.77
CA ARG A 136 -2.31 -6.89 -18.37
C ARG A 136 -3.55 -6.24 -17.76
N GLY A 137 -3.38 -5.10 -17.08
CA GLY A 137 -4.52 -4.41 -16.45
C GLY A 137 -4.13 -3.60 -15.22
N ARG A 138 -5.04 -3.59 -14.25
CA ARG A 138 -4.93 -2.80 -13.02
C ARG A 138 -4.43 -3.64 -11.87
N PHE A 139 -3.61 -3.04 -11.03
CA PHE A 139 -3.01 -3.63 -9.84
C PHE A 139 -3.37 -2.75 -8.63
N ASP A 140 -3.77 -3.39 -7.55
CA ASP A 140 -3.93 -2.79 -6.24
C ASP A 140 -3.03 -3.55 -5.26
N TYR A 141 -2.69 -2.91 -4.14
CA TYR A 141 -1.83 -3.51 -3.12
C TYR A 141 -2.49 -3.42 -1.75
N MET A 142 -2.60 -4.56 -1.09
CA MET A 142 -3.09 -4.68 0.28
C MET A 142 -1.91 -4.97 1.21
N PRO A 143 -1.48 -4.02 2.07
CA PRO A 143 -0.44 -4.26 3.05
C PRO A 143 -0.77 -5.44 3.95
N ALA A 144 0.25 -6.19 4.35
CA ALA A 144 0.15 -7.23 5.37
C ALA A 144 1.19 -6.96 6.46
N LYS A 145 0.93 -7.44 7.68
CA LYS A 145 1.90 -7.31 8.78
C LYS A 145 3.19 -8.09 8.48
N GLY A 146 3.09 -9.18 7.73
CA GLY A 146 4.20 -10.09 7.45
C GLY A 146 4.63 -10.87 8.70
N MET A 147 5.80 -11.53 8.63
CA MET A 147 6.37 -12.24 9.79
C MET A 147 7.00 -11.29 10.82
N GLU A 148 7.46 -10.10 10.40
CA GLU A 148 8.07 -9.10 11.27
C GLU A 148 7.58 -7.69 10.92
N ALA A 149 6.65 -7.16 11.72
CA ALA A 149 6.12 -5.81 11.52
C ALA A 149 7.25 -4.77 11.60
N GLY A 150 7.23 -3.77 10.70
CA GLY A 150 8.20 -2.69 10.71
C GLY A 150 9.56 -2.99 10.06
N ARG A 151 9.79 -4.21 9.53
CA ARG A 151 11.05 -4.56 8.86
C ARG A 151 10.92 -4.86 7.37
N ILE A 152 9.83 -5.47 6.92
CA ILE A 152 9.64 -5.88 5.52
C ILE A 152 8.28 -5.40 5.01
N THR A 153 8.26 -4.79 3.83
CA THR A 153 7.05 -4.32 3.13
C THR A 153 6.32 -5.48 2.48
N MET A 154 5.65 -6.31 3.29
CA MET A 154 4.87 -7.46 2.83
C MET A 154 3.41 -7.09 2.55
N GLY A 155 2.81 -7.73 1.56
CA GLY A 155 1.41 -7.52 1.22
C GLY A 155 0.95 -8.37 0.06
N HIS A 156 -0.31 -8.24 -0.32
CA HIS A 156 -0.91 -8.95 -1.45
C HIS A 156 -1.14 -7.98 -2.60
N ILE A 157 -0.73 -8.38 -3.80
CA ILE A 157 -1.07 -7.66 -5.02
C ILE A 157 -2.36 -8.26 -5.56
N ILE A 158 -3.36 -7.42 -5.74
CA ILE A 158 -4.64 -7.76 -6.33
C ILE A 158 -4.59 -7.26 -7.78
N PHE A 159 -4.82 -8.15 -8.74
CA PHE A 159 -4.78 -7.85 -10.16
C PHE A 159 -6.17 -8.01 -10.76
N TYR A 160 -6.62 -7.00 -11.51
CA TYR A 160 -7.85 -7.04 -12.29
C TYR A 160 -7.52 -6.78 -13.76
N GLY A 161 -7.82 -7.74 -14.62
CA GLY A 161 -7.56 -7.63 -16.05
C GLY A 161 -7.38 -8.98 -16.72
N ASP A 162 -6.49 -9.00 -17.71
CA ASP A 162 -6.28 -10.12 -18.60
C ASP A 162 -4.98 -10.86 -18.27
N LYS A 163 -5.08 -12.14 -17.93
CA LYS A 163 -3.96 -13.08 -17.99
C LYS A 163 -3.87 -13.60 -19.43
N VAL A 164 -2.76 -13.34 -20.09
CA VAL A 164 -2.49 -13.71 -21.48
C VAL A 164 -1.34 -14.70 -21.50
N ASP A 165 -1.56 -15.84 -22.13
CA ASP A 165 -0.50 -16.78 -22.46
C ASP A 165 -0.11 -16.58 -23.92
N LEU A 166 1.14 -16.19 -24.15
CA LEU A 166 1.67 -15.85 -25.48
C LEU A 166 2.03 -17.08 -26.29
N GLU A 167 2.19 -18.26 -25.67
CA GLU A 167 2.56 -19.49 -26.37
C GLU A 167 1.35 -20.10 -27.09
N ASP A 168 0.20 -20.15 -26.42
CA ASP A 168 -1.04 -20.68 -26.98
C ASP A 168 -2.03 -19.59 -27.42
N ASN A 169 -1.69 -18.32 -27.21
CA ASN A 169 -2.52 -17.14 -27.50
C ASN A 169 -3.88 -17.16 -26.77
N SER A 170 -3.93 -17.79 -25.59
CA SER A 170 -5.11 -17.81 -24.73
C SER A 170 -5.20 -16.58 -23.83
N LYS A 171 -6.43 -16.26 -23.43
CA LYS A 171 -6.75 -15.10 -22.61
C LYS A 171 -7.78 -15.45 -21.55
N GLU A 172 -7.47 -15.14 -20.31
CA GLU A 172 -8.33 -15.33 -19.15
C GLU A 172 -8.53 -13.97 -18.45
N THR A 173 -9.73 -13.40 -18.56
CA THR A 173 -10.08 -12.14 -17.87
C THR A 173 -10.65 -12.43 -16.50
N GLY A 174 -10.15 -11.76 -15.47
CA GLY A 174 -10.67 -11.96 -14.12
C GLY A 174 -9.98 -11.13 -13.05
N LEU A 175 -10.32 -11.47 -11.81
CA LEU A 175 -9.65 -10.99 -10.62
C LEU A 175 -8.66 -12.06 -10.17
N PHE A 176 -7.43 -11.66 -9.88
CA PHE A 176 -6.38 -12.53 -9.39
C PHE A 176 -5.72 -11.91 -8.17
N VAL A 177 -5.12 -12.74 -7.34
CA VAL A 177 -4.47 -12.31 -6.11
C VAL A 177 -3.15 -13.02 -5.95
N SER A 178 -2.14 -12.29 -5.50
CA SER A 178 -0.83 -12.86 -5.26
C SER A 178 -0.76 -13.56 -3.91
N ASN A 179 0.21 -14.48 -3.78
CA ASN A 179 0.77 -14.79 -2.48
C ASN A 179 1.33 -13.53 -1.79
N SER A 180 1.64 -13.62 -0.50
CA SER A 180 2.28 -12.49 0.19
C SER A 180 3.63 -12.19 -0.47
N ALA A 181 3.79 -10.95 -0.93
CA ALA A 181 4.92 -10.49 -1.72
C ALA A 181 5.52 -9.21 -1.13
N VAL A 182 6.83 -9.08 -1.27
CA VAL A 182 7.56 -7.86 -0.90
C VAL A 182 7.42 -6.84 -2.03
N VAL A 183 7.15 -5.56 -1.71
CA VAL A 183 7.12 -4.49 -2.72
C VAL A 183 8.52 -4.28 -3.30
N GLY A 184 8.64 -4.35 -4.63
CA GLY A 184 9.95 -4.29 -5.30
C GLY A 184 10.82 -5.54 -5.12
N GLY A 185 10.29 -6.58 -4.45
CA GLY A 185 11.00 -7.83 -4.20
C GLY A 185 10.82 -8.87 -5.30
N GLY A 186 10.80 -10.15 -4.89
CA GLY A 186 10.79 -11.33 -5.76
C GLY A 186 9.61 -11.49 -6.73
N VAL A 187 9.62 -12.63 -7.42
CA VAL A 187 8.55 -13.07 -8.33
C VAL A 187 7.20 -13.05 -7.62
N VAL A 188 6.19 -12.53 -8.32
CA VAL A 188 4.81 -12.48 -7.85
C VAL A 188 4.04 -13.56 -8.59
N MET A 189 3.46 -14.50 -7.86
CA MET A 189 2.62 -15.54 -8.44
C MET A 189 1.15 -15.19 -8.18
N PHE A 190 0.36 -15.14 -9.24
CA PHE A 190 -1.06 -14.84 -9.18
C PHE A 190 -1.91 -16.10 -9.24
N MET A 191 -2.96 -16.15 -8.42
CA MET A 191 -3.99 -17.19 -8.45
C MET A 191 -5.35 -16.52 -8.69
N PRO A 192 -6.29 -17.17 -9.40
CA PRO A 192 -7.65 -16.66 -9.53
C PRO A 192 -8.25 -16.34 -8.15
N ALA A 193 -8.78 -15.13 -8.00
CA ALA A 193 -9.37 -14.68 -6.76
C ALA A 193 -10.72 -15.37 -6.57
N ARG A 194 -10.82 -16.21 -5.54
CA ARG A 194 -12.08 -16.80 -5.12
C ARG A 194 -12.74 -15.91 -4.05
N PRO A 195 -14.08 -15.79 -4.02
CA PRO A 195 -14.77 -14.93 -3.05
C PRO A 195 -14.47 -15.28 -1.59
N ASP A 196 -14.34 -16.57 -1.27
CA ASP A 196 -13.97 -17.08 0.05
C ASP A 196 -12.59 -16.56 0.48
N TYR A 197 -11.62 -16.60 -0.43
CA TYR A 197 -10.25 -16.15 -0.17
C TYR A 197 -10.16 -14.64 0.05
N MET A 198 -10.92 -13.85 -0.71
CA MET A 198 -10.94 -12.39 -0.54
C MET A 198 -11.53 -11.97 0.81
N ALA A 199 -12.59 -12.65 1.26
CA ALA A 199 -13.17 -12.40 2.59
C ALA A 199 -12.17 -12.73 3.71
N LEU A 200 -11.45 -13.86 3.58
CA LEU A 200 -10.39 -14.24 4.52
C LEU A 200 -9.26 -13.22 4.57
N LEU A 201 -8.81 -12.73 3.41
CA LEU A 201 -7.77 -11.69 3.32
C LEU A 201 -8.20 -10.38 3.99
N GLN A 202 -9.44 -9.94 3.78
CA GLN A 202 -9.97 -8.75 4.42
C GLN A 202 -10.06 -8.92 5.95
N GLN A 203 -10.55 -10.07 6.42
CA GLN A 203 -10.64 -10.38 7.84
C GLN A 203 -9.25 -10.43 8.49
N GLN A 204 -8.27 -11.03 7.81
CA GLN A 204 -6.88 -11.07 8.26
C GLN A 204 -6.29 -9.65 8.34
N TYR A 205 -6.49 -8.83 7.32
CA TYR A 205 -6.02 -7.44 7.31
C TYR A 205 -6.57 -6.63 8.49
N HIS A 206 -7.87 -6.76 8.79
CA HIS A 206 -8.50 -6.06 9.91
C HIS A 206 -7.94 -6.53 11.26
N ARG A 207 -7.74 -7.84 11.41
CA ARG A 207 -7.10 -8.43 12.60
C ARG A 207 -5.68 -7.91 12.78
N ASP A 208 -4.89 -7.92 11.71
CA ASP A 208 -3.49 -7.47 11.73
C ASP A 208 -3.38 -5.99 12.07
N LEU A 209 -4.26 -5.14 11.53
CA LEU A 209 -4.33 -3.73 11.90
C LEU A 209 -4.58 -3.52 13.38
N GLN A 210 -5.52 -4.26 13.99
CA GLN A 210 -5.80 -4.16 15.43
C GLN A 210 -4.58 -4.54 16.27
N ILE A 211 -3.88 -5.61 15.89
CA ILE A 211 -2.65 -6.04 16.56
C ILE A 211 -1.56 -4.97 16.39
N ALA A 212 -1.36 -4.47 15.18
CA ALA A 212 -0.33 -3.48 14.88
C ALA A 212 -0.55 -2.16 15.63
N VAL A 213 -1.80 -1.72 15.83
CA VAL A 213 -2.10 -0.56 16.69
C VAL A 213 -1.61 -0.79 18.12
N GLY A 214 -1.76 -2.01 18.65
CA GLY A 214 -1.19 -2.41 19.94
C GLY A 214 0.33 -2.36 19.95
N ASP A 215 0.97 -3.00 18.96
CA ASP A 215 2.44 -3.03 18.81
C ASP A 215 3.03 -1.62 18.67
N PHE A 216 2.38 -0.76 17.89
CA PHE A 216 2.78 0.64 17.72
C PHE A 216 2.62 1.45 18.98
N LYS A 217 1.54 1.26 19.75
CA LYS A 217 1.37 1.92 21.06
C LYS A 217 2.43 1.45 22.04
N GLN A 218 2.76 0.16 22.05
CA GLN A 218 3.82 -0.37 22.89
C GLN A 218 5.19 0.19 22.48
N GLN A 219 5.53 0.20 21.19
CA GLN A 219 6.76 0.82 20.69
C GLN A 219 6.81 2.34 20.90
N GLU A 220 5.69 3.05 20.77
CA GLU A 220 5.62 4.48 21.09
C GLU A 220 5.70 4.70 22.59
N SER A 221 5.15 3.83 23.42
CA SER A 221 5.34 3.90 24.88
C SER A 221 6.77 3.55 25.27
N GLU A 222 7.44 2.61 24.59
CA GLU A 222 8.83 2.25 24.83
C GLU A 222 9.79 3.30 24.27
N LYS A 223 9.51 3.89 23.10
CA LYS A 223 10.22 5.07 22.61
C LYS A 223 9.93 6.27 23.49
N ALA A 224 8.71 6.48 23.95
CA ALA A 224 8.38 7.52 24.92
C ALA A 224 9.03 7.25 26.28
N TRP A 225 9.23 5.99 26.69
CA TRP A 225 9.97 5.61 27.90
C TRP A 225 11.47 5.76 27.69
N ARG A 226 12.04 5.42 26.53
CA ARG A 226 13.45 5.67 26.20
C ARG A 226 13.73 7.15 26.03
N THR A 227 12.81 7.89 25.43
CA THR A 227 12.83 9.35 25.35
C THR A 227 12.58 9.96 26.73
N ALA A 228 11.71 9.40 27.58
CA ALA A 228 11.51 9.84 28.96
C ALA A 228 12.68 9.48 29.88
N PHE A 229 13.42 8.39 29.63
CA PHE A 229 14.67 8.05 30.35
C PHE A 229 15.86 8.87 29.83
N ALA A 230 15.88 9.23 28.54
CA ALA A 230 16.85 10.20 27.99
C ALA A 230 16.53 11.64 28.47
N ILE A 231 15.25 11.97 28.63
CA ILE A 231 14.74 13.24 29.16
C ILE A 231 14.87 13.27 30.69
N LEU A 232 14.78 12.16 31.43
CA LEU A 232 15.14 12.13 32.85
C LEU A 232 16.65 12.23 33.09
N GLY A 233 17.46 12.00 32.06
CA GLY A 233 18.88 12.39 32.02
C GLY A 233 19.14 13.84 31.57
N GLN A 234 18.13 14.57 31.07
CA GLN A 234 18.30 15.91 30.47
C GLN A 234 17.25 16.97 30.87
N VAL A 235 16.29 16.68 31.76
CA VAL A 235 15.39 17.68 32.40
C VAL A 235 16.11 18.28 33.60
N ALA A 236 17.26 18.90 33.28
CA ALA A 236 17.72 20.09 33.95
C ALA A 236 17.57 21.33 33.05
N LEU A 237 17.19 21.20 31.77
CA LEU A 237 17.10 22.35 30.88
C LEU A 237 15.83 22.33 30.00
N THR A 238 15.16 23.48 30.03
CA THR A 238 14.16 24.00 29.08
C THR A 238 12.71 23.51 29.19
N MET A 239 12.00 24.10 30.15
CA MET A 239 10.57 24.42 30.01
C MET A 239 10.41 25.82 29.41
N ALA A 240 9.76 25.96 28.24
CA ALA A 240 9.09 27.19 27.80
C ALA A 240 8.22 26.99 26.53
N GLY A 241 6.91 26.77 26.71
CA GLY A 241 5.84 27.47 25.97
C GLY A 241 5.29 26.96 24.62
N SER A 242 4.04 26.44 24.65
CA SER A 242 2.81 26.76 23.83
C SER A 242 2.86 26.75 22.27
N SER A 243 1.83 26.45 21.44
CA SER A 243 0.43 25.95 21.49
C SER A 243 -0.21 26.07 20.07
N GLY A 244 -1.05 25.10 19.60
CA GLY A 244 -2.11 25.19 18.54
C GLY A 244 -1.70 25.51 17.08
N GLY A 245 -2.35 25.16 15.95
CA GLY A 245 -3.57 24.48 15.46
C GLY A 245 -3.68 24.88 13.95
N GLY A 246 -3.84 24.02 12.92
CA GLY A 246 -5.08 23.41 12.40
C GLY A 246 -5.23 23.56 10.85
N GLY A 247 -5.66 22.47 10.15
CA GLY A 247 -6.40 22.43 8.85
C GLY A 247 -5.63 22.53 7.51
N GLY A 248 -5.85 21.76 6.44
CA GLY A 248 -6.76 20.64 6.10
C GLY A 248 -6.55 20.18 4.64
N SER A 249 -6.73 18.88 4.35
CA SER A 249 -6.59 18.22 3.04
C SER A 249 -7.92 17.61 2.56
N SER A 250 -8.19 17.62 1.25
CA SER A 250 -9.48 17.21 0.65
C SER A 250 -9.47 15.84 -0.06
N GLY A 251 -8.37 15.08 -0.05
CA GLY A 251 -8.28 13.77 -0.73
C GLY A 251 -8.65 12.55 0.13
N ASN A 252 -8.70 12.68 1.45
CA ASN A 252 -8.76 11.55 2.40
C ASN A 252 -10.16 11.25 2.98
N ARG A 253 -11.24 11.92 2.52
CA ARG A 253 -12.56 11.80 3.17
C ARG A 253 -13.28 10.47 2.90
N PHE A 254 -13.06 9.83 1.76
CA PHE A 254 -13.77 8.58 1.43
C PHE A 254 -13.31 7.39 2.29
N ALA A 255 -11.99 7.23 2.50
CA ALA A 255 -11.45 6.15 3.32
C ALA A 255 -11.70 6.38 4.83
N MET A 256 -11.70 7.65 5.28
CA MET A 256 -11.96 7.97 6.68
C MET A 256 -13.44 7.96 7.06
N ASP A 257 -14.37 8.28 6.16
CA ASP A 257 -15.81 8.14 6.43
C ASP A 257 -16.22 6.67 6.55
N LEU A 258 -15.60 5.77 5.77
CA LEU A 258 -15.81 4.33 5.87
C LEU A 258 -15.33 3.78 7.23
N VAL A 259 -14.13 4.21 7.67
CA VAL A 259 -13.52 3.76 8.93
C VAL A 259 -14.18 4.41 10.15
N SER A 260 -14.54 5.70 10.08
CA SER A 260 -15.22 6.44 11.16
C SER A 260 -16.65 5.94 11.37
N GLY A 261 -17.36 5.58 10.29
CA GLY A 261 -18.67 4.92 10.36
C GLY A 261 -18.60 3.56 11.04
N LEU A 262 -17.55 2.78 10.78
CA LEU A 262 -17.30 1.50 11.46
C LEU A 262 -16.92 1.65 12.93
N MET A 263 -16.13 2.66 13.29
CA MET A 263 -15.69 2.84 14.68
C MET A 263 -16.78 3.44 15.58
N LYS A 264 -17.66 4.29 15.04
CA LYS A 264 -18.81 4.82 15.80
C LYS A 264 -19.91 3.78 16.02
N SER A 265 -20.08 2.80 15.13
CA SER A 265 -21.02 1.70 15.36
C SER A 265 -20.50 0.68 16.37
N ALA A 266 -19.17 0.50 16.46
CA ALA A 266 -18.53 -0.38 17.44
C ALA A 266 -18.44 0.19 18.87
N THR A 267 -18.71 1.48 19.07
CA THR A 267 -18.54 2.18 20.35
C THR A 267 -19.81 2.86 20.89
N ALA A 268 -20.97 2.64 20.26
CA ALA A 268 -22.24 3.09 20.81
C ALA A 268 -22.53 2.33 22.13
N PRO A 269 -22.69 3.01 23.28
CA PRO A 269 -23.06 2.36 24.52
C PRO A 269 -24.47 1.78 24.39
N GLU A 270 -24.67 0.58 24.90
CA GLU A 270 -25.99 0.01 25.17
C GLU A 270 -26.79 1.01 26.02
N GLY A 271 -27.77 1.69 25.42
CA GLY A 271 -28.62 2.61 26.17
C GLY A 271 -29.35 3.64 25.32
N SER A 272 -30.29 3.22 24.47
CA SER A 272 -31.59 3.89 24.36
C SER A 272 -32.57 3.08 23.50
N ALA A 273 -33.80 3.05 23.97
CA ALA A 273 -34.91 2.16 23.65
C ALA A 273 -35.34 2.09 22.17
N GLY A 274 -35.76 0.89 21.76
CA GLY A 274 -36.81 0.71 20.76
C GLY A 274 -36.56 -0.37 19.70
N THR A 275 -37.21 -1.53 19.87
CA THR A 275 -37.60 -2.55 18.87
C THR A 275 -36.69 -3.76 18.56
N SER A 276 -37.37 -4.92 18.70
CA SER A 276 -37.09 -6.31 18.30
C SER A 276 -35.83 -7.01 18.85
N ALA A 277 -36.09 -7.90 19.81
CA ALA A 277 -35.16 -8.88 20.36
C ALA A 277 -34.82 -9.99 19.35
N ASN A 278 -33.59 -10.48 19.46
CA ASN A 278 -33.04 -11.70 18.84
C ASN A 278 -32.66 -11.64 17.35
N THR A 279 -31.74 -10.74 17.00
CA THR A 279 -30.90 -10.87 15.80
C THR A 279 -29.43 -10.87 16.22
N ASP A 280 -28.65 -11.81 15.68
CA ASP A 280 -27.22 -11.94 15.98
C ASP A 280 -26.49 -10.63 15.60
N PRO A 281 -25.53 -10.14 16.41
CA PRO A 281 -24.75 -8.94 16.12
C PRO A 281 -24.11 -8.94 14.71
N SER A 282 -23.80 -10.11 14.17
CA SER A 282 -23.31 -10.26 12.79
C SER A 282 -24.37 -9.93 11.73
N THR A 283 -25.64 -10.29 11.95
CA THR A 283 -26.75 -9.97 11.04
C THR A 283 -27.09 -8.48 11.07
N ARG A 284 -26.97 -7.83 12.23
CA ARG A 284 -27.11 -6.37 12.38
C ARG A 284 -26.01 -5.60 11.65
N LEU A 285 -24.76 -6.05 11.74
CA LEU A 285 -23.64 -5.41 11.06
C LEU A 285 -23.79 -5.50 9.53
N ILE A 286 -24.21 -6.67 9.01
CA ILE A 286 -24.46 -6.87 7.59
C ILE A 286 -25.62 -6.01 7.11
N GLN A 287 -26.73 -5.93 7.85
CA GLN A 287 -27.84 -5.01 7.50
C GLN A 287 -27.40 -3.54 7.46
N LEU A 288 -26.56 -3.10 8.40
CA LEU A 288 -26.03 -1.74 8.45
C LEU A 288 -25.09 -1.44 7.28
N VAL A 289 -24.18 -2.36 6.96
CA VAL A 289 -23.20 -2.18 5.87
C VAL A 289 -23.88 -2.26 4.50
N THR A 290 -24.78 -3.22 4.31
CA THR A 290 -25.54 -3.39 3.06
C THR A 290 -26.53 -2.24 2.86
N GLY A 291 -27.22 -1.79 3.90
CA GLY A 291 -28.15 -0.65 3.83
C GLY A 291 -27.45 0.70 3.54
N ALA A 292 -26.28 0.94 4.15
CA ALA A 292 -25.49 2.14 3.91
C ALA A 292 -24.81 2.18 2.53
N ALA A 293 -24.35 1.03 2.04
CA ALA A 293 -23.76 0.90 0.72
C ALA A 293 -24.81 1.06 -0.40
N LEU A 294 -25.99 0.43 -0.25
CA LEU A 294 -27.04 0.47 -1.27
C LEU A 294 -27.81 1.79 -1.29
N GLY A 295 -28.09 2.39 -0.13
CA GLY A 295 -28.80 3.68 -0.06
C GLY A 295 -28.09 4.82 -0.79
N LYS A 296 -26.75 4.75 -0.92
CA LYS A 296 -25.95 5.71 -1.71
C LYS A 296 -25.82 5.36 -3.19
N VAL A 297 -26.04 4.10 -3.58
CA VAL A 297 -25.94 3.64 -4.97
C VAL A 297 -27.28 3.78 -5.69
N THR A 298 -28.40 3.57 -5.01
CA THR A 298 -29.74 3.59 -5.65
C THR A 298 -30.55 4.86 -5.36
N GLY A 299 -30.23 5.60 -4.28
CA GLY A 299 -30.98 6.78 -3.84
C GLY A 299 -32.40 6.48 -3.31
N ASP A 300 -32.84 5.22 -3.35
CA ASP A 300 -34.17 4.78 -2.93
C ASP A 300 -34.07 3.96 -1.63
N SER A 301 -34.48 4.59 -0.53
CA SER A 301 -34.41 4.03 0.82
C SER A 301 -35.40 2.88 1.05
N GLY A 302 -36.47 2.78 0.25
CA GLY A 302 -37.44 1.69 0.33
C GLY A 302 -36.86 0.38 -0.20
N LEU A 303 -36.18 0.44 -1.35
CA LEU A 303 -35.54 -0.71 -1.97
C LEU A 303 -34.37 -1.23 -1.13
N SER A 304 -33.58 -0.31 -0.56
CA SER A 304 -32.44 -0.63 0.31
C SER A 304 -32.89 -1.42 1.55
N ASN A 305 -33.96 -0.98 2.21
CA ASN A 305 -34.51 -1.67 3.37
C ASN A 305 -35.09 -3.04 3.01
N SER A 306 -35.83 -3.15 1.90
CA SER A 306 -36.40 -4.42 1.45
C SER A 306 -35.32 -5.45 1.09
N LEU A 307 -34.21 -5.02 0.48
CA LEU A 307 -33.12 -5.92 0.09
C LEU A 307 -32.27 -6.33 1.29
N ALA A 308 -32.01 -5.42 2.24
CA ALA A 308 -31.32 -5.73 3.48
C ALA A 308 -32.12 -6.75 4.33
N GLN A 309 -33.45 -6.64 4.35
CA GLN A 309 -34.32 -7.61 5.00
C GLN A 309 -34.33 -8.96 4.27
N ALA A 310 -34.34 -8.98 2.93
CA ALA A 310 -34.28 -10.20 2.15
C ALA A 310 -32.96 -10.96 2.33
N VAL A 311 -31.83 -10.26 2.39
CA VAL A 311 -30.51 -10.84 2.65
C VAL A 311 -30.43 -11.42 4.07
N ALA A 312 -30.91 -10.68 5.08
CA ALA A 312 -30.95 -11.18 6.46
C ALA A 312 -31.83 -12.43 6.60
N THR A 313 -33.00 -12.43 5.98
CA THR A 313 -33.94 -13.57 6.00
C THR A 313 -33.37 -14.79 5.25
N GLY A 314 -32.62 -14.58 4.17
CA GLY A 314 -31.93 -15.65 3.43
C GLY A 314 -30.86 -16.36 4.27
N ILE A 315 -30.10 -15.58 5.06
CA ILE A 315 -29.05 -16.09 5.95
C ILE A 315 -29.65 -16.83 7.16
N GLU A 316 -30.75 -16.34 7.72
CA GLU A 316 -31.45 -17.05 8.80
C GLU A 316 -32.01 -18.39 8.31
N LYS A 317 -32.58 -18.44 7.10
CA LYS A 317 -33.04 -19.69 6.48
C LYS A 317 -31.91 -20.66 6.16
N SER A 318 -30.75 -20.19 5.69
CA SER A 318 -29.60 -21.08 5.44
C SER A 318 -29.05 -21.68 6.74
N ASN A 319 -29.06 -20.91 7.83
CA ASN A 319 -28.61 -21.38 9.14
C ASN A 319 -29.62 -22.32 9.81
N ALA A 320 -30.92 -22.18 9.53
CA ALA A 320 -31.95 -23.11 9.98
C ALA A 320 -31.97 -24.43 9.19
N ALA A 321 -31.60 -24.40 7.90
CA ALA A 321 -31.53 -25.59 7.04
C ALA A 321 -30.25 -26.44 7.23
N GLY A 322 -29.27 -25.92 7.99
CA GLY A 322 -28.00 -26.59 8.30
C GLY A 322 -27.97 -27.29 9.65
N LYS A 323 -29.13 -27.51 10.30
CA LYS A 323 -29.29 -28.31 11.52
C LYS A 323 -30.12 -29.55 11.28
#